data_AF-A0A1M3QJT6-F1
#
_entry.id   AF-A0A1M3QJT6-F1
#
_cell.length_a   1.000
_cell.length_b   1.000
_cell.length_c   1.000
_cell.angle_alpha   90.00
_cell.angle_beta   90.00
_cell.angle_gamma   90.00
#
_symmetry.space_group_name_H-M   'P 1'
#
loop_
_entity.id
_entity.type
_entity.pdbx_description
1 polymer ?
#
loop_
_entity_poly.entity_id
_entity_poly.type
_entity_poly.pdbx_seq_one_letter_code
_entity_poly.pdbx_strand_id
1 'polypeptide(L)'
;MRHGTETMGDRSQSTDPVVQALFKSFDAPIRDYLDRIGAGADPLRRRNAGSHRFSGSWAVKLHAPGFHQNHVHPNGWISSACYIDLPDVIGDAQNRDGMLTFAEPGILTTPHLPPEHKVHPAVGTLVLFPSYFWRGTVPFSGKQSRLTVAFDVVPNLRHAGMM
;
A
#
# COMPACT_ATOMS: atom_id res chain seq x y z
N MET A 1 -10.99 -6.14 -4.89
CA MET A 1 -10.10 -7.02 -5.69
C MET A 1 -10.91 -7.97 -6.58
N ARG A 2 -10.24 -8.69 -7.50
CA ARG A 2 -10.77 -9.79 -8.33
C ARG A 2 -9.72 -10.91 -8.40
N HIS A 3 -10.17 -12.16 -8.40
CA HIS A 3 -9.34 -13.39 -8.45
C HIS A 3 -8.26 -13.47 -7.36
N GLY A 4 -8.68 -13.37 -6.10
CA GLY A 4 -7.77 -13.54 -4.96
C GLY A 4 -8.48 -13.52 -3.63
N THR A 5 -7.69 -13.61 -2.56
CA THR A 5 -8.14 -13.59 -1.17
C THR A 5 -7.37 -12.54 -0.38
N GLU A 6 -8.00 -12.07 0.69
CA GLU A 6 -7.38 -11.20 1.68
C GLU A 6 -7.63 -11.75 3.08
N THR A 7 -6.68 -11.55 3.99
CA THR A 7 -6.85 -11.96 5.37
C THR A 7 -7.85 -11.07 6.10
N MET A 8 -8.71 -11.68 6.91
CA MET A 8 -9.56 -10.95 7.85
C MET A 8 -8.79 -10.57 9.12
N GLY A 9 -8.95 -9.33 9.57
CA GLY A 9 -8.39 -8.82 10.82
C GLY A 9 -6.95 -8.28 10.69
N ASP A 10 -6.58 -7.41 11.63
CA ASP A 10 -5.32 -6.65 11.59
C ASP A 10 -4.08 -7.54 11.81
N ARG A 11 -3.26 -7.72 10.76
CA ARG A 11 -2.03 -8.53 10.81
C ARG A 11 -0.92 -7.93 11.68
N SER A 12 -0.97 -6.64 11.97
CA SER A 12 -0.02 -5.99 12.89
C SER A 12 -0.15 -6.52 14.33
N GLN A 13 -1.26 -7.19 14.64
CA GLN A 13 -1.53 -7.82 15.95
C GLN A 13 -1.24 -9.32 15.97
N SER A 14 -0.63 -9.86 14.92
CA SER A 14 -0.28 -11.29 14.86
C SER A 14 0.68 -11.69 15.99
N THR A 15 0.48 -12.89 16.54
CA THR A 15 1.40 -13.51 17.50
C THR A 15 2.50 -14.34 16.81
N ASP A 16 2.41 -14.54 15.49
CA ASP A 16 3.43 -15.23 14.71
C ASP A 16 4.73 -14.40 14.66
N PRO A 17 5.89 -14.98 15.04
CA PRO A 17 7.14 -14.23 15.15
C PRO A 17 7.65 -13.70 13.81
N VAL A 18 7.39 -14.38 12.69
CA VAL A 18 7.80 -13.94 11.34
C VAL A 18 6.95 -12.74 10.93
N VAL A 19 5.65 -12.78 11.18
CA VAL A 19 4.77 -11.64 10.91
C VAL A 19 5.16 -10.44 11.79
N GLN A 20 5.45 -10.66 13.07
CA GLN A 20 5.94 -9.59 13.95
C GLN A 20 7.25 -8.98 13.46
N ALA A 21 8.20 -9.80 13.00
CA ALA A 21 9.45 -9.32 12.43
C ALA A 21 9.21 -8.47 11.18
N LEU A 22 8.30 -8.89 10.31
CA LEU A 22 7.90 -8.12 9.13
C LEU A 22 7.34 -6.73 9.52
N PHE A 23 6.39 -6.66 10.45
CA PHE A 23 5.83 -5.37 10.87
C PHE A 23 6.85 -4.47 11.58
N LYS A 24 7.77 -5.06 12.38
CA LYS A 24 8.90 -4.32 12.95
C LYS A 24 9.81 -3.73 11.86
N SER A 25 10.02 -4.44 10.76
CA SER A 25 10.87 -3.97 9.65
C SER A 25 10.30 -2.75 8.92
N PHE A 26 8.99 -2.49 9.02
CA PHE A 26 8.35 -1.35 8.36
C PHE A 26 8.57 -0.02 9.07
N ASP A 27 8.94 -0.03 10.35
CA ASP A 27 9.09 1.20 11.16
C ASP A 27 10.14 2.17 10.58
N ALA A 28 11.32 1.67 10.21
CA ALA A 28 12.37 2.52 9.64
C ALA A 28 11.97 3.16 8.29
N PRO A 29 11.48 2.41 7.28
CA PRO A 29 10.96 3.02 6.04
C PRO A 29 9.82 4.02 6.25
N ILE A 30 8.94 3.80 7.22
CA ILE A 30 7.88 4.76 7.54
C ILE A 30 8.48 6.04 8.09
N ARG A 31 9.44 5.96 9.03
CA ARG A 31 10.12 7.15 9.57
C ARG A 31 10.87 7.92 8.49
N ASP A 32 11.61 7.22 7.63
CA ASP A 32 12.30 7.84 6.49
C ASP A 32 11.31 8.55 5.55
N TYR A 33 10.13 7.97 5.32
CA TYR A 33 9.07 8.61 4.55
C TYR A 33 8.54 9.87 5.25
N LEU A 34 8.31 9.82 6.57
CA LEU A 34 7.86 10.97 7.36
C LEU A 34 8.88 12.11 7.34
N ASP A 35 10.17 11.79 7.46
CA ASP A 35 11.25 12.78 7.42
C ASP A 35 11.34 13.41 6.03
N ARG A 36 11.22 12.60 4.96
CA ARG A 36 11.26 13.09 3.58
C ARG A 36 10.10 14.01 3.23
N ILE A 37 8.87 13.71 3.68
CA ILE A 37 7.74 14.61 3.42
C ILE A 37 7.79 15.85 4.32
N GLY A 38 8.36 15.75 5.52
CA GLY A 38 8.47 16.86 6.47
C GLY A 38 7.10 17.41 6.93
N ALA A 39 7.11 18.67 7.39
CA ALA A 39 5.92 19.40 7.81
C ALA A 39 5.37 20.29 6.68
N GLY A 40 4.08 20.61 6.73
CA GLY A 40 3.42 21.43 5.71
C GLY A 40 1.94 21.66 6.02
N ALA A 41 1.29 22.54 5.27
CA ALA A 41 -0.12 22.91 5.47
C ALA A 41 -1.11 22.01 4.71
N ASP A 42 -0.64 21.26 3.71
CA ASP A 42 -1.49 20.34 2.93
C ASP A 42 -1.98 19.14 3.76
N PRO A 43 -3.04 18.44 3.32
CA PRO A 43 -3.67 17.36 4.08
C PRO A 43 -2.73 16.23 4.53
N LEU A 44 -1.68 15.94 3.76
CA LEU A 44 -0.71 14.90 4.12
C LEU A 44 0.23 15.43 5.20
N ARG A 45 0.95 16.53 4.94
CA ARG A 45 2.04 16.98 5.81
C ARG A 45 1.56 17.64 7.10
N ARG A 46 0.35 18.24 7.12
CA ARG A 46 -0.21 18.86 8.34
C ARG A 46 -0.50 17.85 9.45
N ARG A 47 -0.61 16.57 9.09
CA ARG A 47 -0.85 15.46 9.99
C ARG A 47 0.46 14.81 10.48
N ASN A 48 1.61 15.23 9.95
CA ASN A 48 2.91 14.68 10.33
C ASN A 48 3.35 15.19 11.69
N ALA A 49 3.07 14.41 12.73
CA ALA A 49 3.51 14.65 14.11
C ALA A 49 4.79 13.86 14.47
N GLY A 50 5.54 13.37 13.47
CA GLY A 50 6.78 12.60 13.68
C GLY A 50 6.58 11.20 14.25
N SER A 51 5.34 10.71 14.36
CA SER A 51 5.05 9.36 14.85
C SER A 51 3.77 8.80 14.22
N HIS A 52 3.69 7.47 14.18
CA HIS A 52 2.62 6.74 13.51
C HIS A 52 2.14 5.55 14.35
N ARG A 53 0.98 5.04 13.99
CA ARG A 53 0.48 3.72 14.40
C ARG A 53 -0.24 3.06 13.24
N PHE A 54 -0.23 1.73 13.18
CA PHE A 54 -1.07 1.00 12.23
C PHE A 54 -2.56 1.22 12.56
N SER A 55 -3.36 1.44 11.52
CA SER A 55 -4.83 1.53 11.62
C SER A 55 -5.53 0.33 10.98
N GLY A 56 -4.79 -0.48 10.22
CA GLY A 56 -5.25 -1.73 9.66
C GLY A 56 -4.14 -2.36 8.81
N SER A 57 -4.16 -3.68 8.69
CA SER A 57 -3.22 -4.40 7.84
C SER A 57 -3.75 -5.77 7.43
N TRP A 58 -3.37 -6.21 6.24
CA TRP A 58 -3.87 -7.44 5.62
C TRP A 58 -2.85 -8.00 4.64
N ALA A 59 -2.89 -9.32 4.43
CA ALA A 59 -2.19 -9.96 3.32
C ALA A 59 -3.18 -10.19 2.18
N VAL A 60 -2.73 -10.01 0.94
CA VAL A 60 -3.50 -10.29 -0.29
C VAL A 60 -2.75 -11.30 -1.12
N LYS A 61 -3.45 -12.37 -1.51
CA LYS A 61 -2.96 -13.37 -2.46
C LYS A 61 -3.82 -13.32 -3.72
N LEU A 62 -3.24 -12.87 -4.83
CA LEU A 62 -3.92 -12.85 -6.13
C LEU A 62 -3.45 -14.03 -7.00
N HIS A 63 -4.36 -14.52 -7.85
CA HIS A 63 -4.10 -15.49 -8.92
C HIS A 63 -4.47 -14.87 -10.26
N ALA A 64 -3.73 -15.17 -11.33
CA ALA A 64 -4.03 -14.65 -12.67
C ALA A 64 -5.48 -14.96 -13.10
N PRO A 65 -6.20 -14.04 -13.78
CA PRO A 65 -5.80 -12.67 -14.16
C PRO A 65 -6.14 -11.64 -13.06
N GLY A 66 -5.69 -11.88 -11.83
CA GLY A 66 -6.11 -11.13 -10.64
C GLY A 66 -5.57 -9.72 -10.54
N PHE A 67 -6.38 -8.87 -9.92
CA PHE A 67 -6.08 -7.45 -9.80
C PHE A 67 -6.88 -6.76 -8.69
N HIS A 68 -6.51 -5.51 -8.43
CA HIS A 68 -7.31 -4.60 -7.63
C HIS A 68 -7.88 -3.51 -8.53
N GLN A 69 -9.21 -3.37 -8.52
CA GLN A 69 -9.87 -2.18 -9.05
C GLN A 69 -9.31 -0.94 -8.37
N ASN A 70 -9.32 0.19 -9.08
CA ASN A 70 -8.83 1.44 -8.52
C ASN A 70 -9.70 1.85 -7.33
N HIS A 71 -9.05 2.17 -6.21
CA HIS A 71 -9.69 2.59 -4.97
C HIS A 71 -8.78 3.53 -4.17
N VAL A 72 -9.36 4.13 -3.14
CA VAL A 72 -8.65 4.90 -2.10
C VAL A 72 -8.86 4.23 -0.74
N HIS A 73 -8.05 4.59 0.24
CA HIS A 73 -8.14 4.09 1.61
C HIS A 73 -8.62 5.24 2.52
N PRO A 74 -9.94 5.44 2.70
CA PRO A 74 -10.48 6.65 3.33
C PRO A 74 -10.12 6.79 4.81
N ASN A 75 -9.82 5.68 5.49
CA ASN A 75 -9.49 5.67 6.92
C ASN A 75 -7.98 5.80 7.19
N GLY A 76 -7.13 5.72 6.16
CA GLY A 76 -5.69 5.83 6.28
C GLY A 76 -5.19 7.27 6.18
N TRP A 77 -3.95 7.48 6.61
CA TRP A 77 -3.17 8.69 6.29
C TRP A 77 -2.08 8.38 5.26
N ILE A 78 -1.30 7.34 5.53
CA ILE A 78 -0.35 6.75 4.59
C ILE A 78 -0.72 5.27 4.43
N SER A 79 -0.81 4.82 3.18
CA SER A 79 -1.10 3.44 2.80
C SER A 79 0.12 2.79 2.18
N SER A 80 0.11 1.46 2.11
CA SER A 80 1.26 0.72 1.63
C SER A 80 0.95 -0.48 0.73
N ALA A 81 1.98 -0.94 0.04
CA ALA A 81 2.06 -2.26 -0.56
C ALA A 81 3.48 -2.82 -0.40
N CYS A 82 3.63 -3.92 0.33
CA CYS A 82 4.87 -4.67 0.46
C CYS A 82 4.77 -5.96 -0.35
N TYR A 83 5.75 -6.20 -1.22
CA TYR A 83 5.78 -7.34 -2.13
C TYR A 83 6.56 -8.50 -1.51
N ILE A 84 5.86 -9.58 -1.17
CA ILE A 84 6.45 -10.74 -0.51
C ILE A 84 6.84 -11.81 -1.53
N ASP A 85 5.97 -12.07 -2.50
CA ASP A 85 6.22 -13.05 -3.56
C ASP A 85 5.53 -12.61 -4.86
N LEU A 86 6.20 -12.82 -5.99
CA LEU A 86 5.77 -12.36 -7.31
C LEU A 86 5.91 -13.50 -8.33
N PRO A 87 4.94 -13.65 -9.26
CA PRO A 87 5.11 -14.52 -10.43
C PRO A 87 6.32 -14.11 -11.27
N ASP A 88 7.00 -15.07 -11.90
CA ASP A 88 8.21 -14.80 -12.71
C ASP A 88 7.94 -13.85 -13.88
N VAL A 89 6.70 -13.84 -14.38
CA VAL A 89 6.26 -12.92 -15.45
C VAL A 89 6.23 -11.46 -15.01
N ILE A 90 6.18 -11.21 -13.69
CA ILE A 90 6.23 -9.89 -13.06
C ILE A 90 7.69 -9.62 -12.67
N GLY A 91 8.39 -8.78 -13.43
CA GLY A 91 9.80 -8.47 -13.19
C GLY A 91 10.56 -7.98 -14.43
N ASP A 92 10.02 -8.25 -15.62
CA ASP A 92 10.48 -7.62 -16.86
C ASP A 92 10.05 -6.14 -16.88
N ALA A 93 11.00 -5.23 -17.04
CA ALA A 93 10.77 -3.79 -17.09
C ALA A 93 9.89 -3.36 -18.29
N GLN A 94 9.77 -4.19 -19.33
CA GLN A 94 8.87 -3.95 -20.45
C GLN A 94 7.45 -4.49 -20.21
N ASN A 95 7.27 -5.36 -19.21
CA ASN A 95 5.98 -5.94 -18.87
C ASN A 95 5.21 -5.04 -17.88
N ARG A 96 3.92 -4.85 -18.15
CA ARG A 96 3.00 -4.07 -17.30
C ARG A 96 2.25 -4.92 -16.27
N ASP A 97 2.33 -6.24 -16.38
CA ASP A 97 1.66 -7.18 -15.48
C ASP A 97 1.95 -6.84 -14.01
N GLY A 98 0.89 -6.76 -13.20
CA GLY A 98 1.01 -6.61 -11.75
C GLY A 98 1.51 -5.26 -11.25
N MET A 99 1.78 -4.30 -12.15
CA MET A 99 2.16 -2.93 -11.80
C MET A 99 1.15 -2.32 -10.83
N LEU A 100 1.67 -1.60 -9.83
CA LEU A 100 0.87 -0.68 -9.02
C LEU A 100 0.72 0.62 -9.79
N THR A 101 -0.52 1.05 -10.02
CA THR A 101 -0.84 2.30 -10.71
C THR A 101 -1.40 3.30 -9.73
N PHE A 102 -1.22 4.60 -10.01
CA PHE A 102 -1.75 5.70 -9.22
C PHE A 102 -2.46 6.74 -10.08
N ALA A 103 -3.34 7.50 -9.43
CA ALA A 103 -4.10 8.64 -9.98
C ALA A 103 -5.16 8.29 -11.05
N GLU A 104 -5.38 7.01 -11.36
CA GLU A 104 -6.47 6.57 -12.22
C GLU A 104 -7.74 6.35 -11.38
N PRO A 105 -8.83 7.12 -11.57
CA PRO A 105 -10.04 6.98 -10.77
C PRO A 105 -10.70 5.60 -10.92
N GLY A 106 -11.29 5.09 -9.84
CA GLY A 106 -12.13 3.88 -9.86
C GLY A 106 -13.56 4.11 -10.35
N ILE A 107 -13.83 5.30 -10.88
CA ILE A 107 -15.13 5.72 -11.40
C ILE A 107 -14.99 6.12 -12.86
N LEU A 108 -16.09 6.03 -13.61
CA LEU A 108 -16.13 6.53 -14.98
C LEU A 108 -15.94 8.04 -15.00
N THR A 109 -15.04 8.49 -15.87
CA THR A 109 -14.73 9.92 -16.08
C THR A 109 -14.83 10.23 -17.57
N THR A 110 -15.26 11.46 -17.88
CA THR A 110 -15.31 11.97 -19.26
C THR A 110 -14.62 13.34 -19.28
N PRO A 111 -13.43 13.47 -19.88
CA PRO A 111 -12.67 12.41 -20.57
C PRO A 111 -12.11 11.35 -19.60
N HIS A 112 -11.69 10.21 -20.16
CA HIS A 112 -11.00 9.17 -19.39
C HIS A 112 -9.66 9.70 -18.84
N LEU A 113 -9.43 9.50 -17.54
CA LEU A 113 -8.18 9.88 -16.86
C LEU A 113 -7.27 8.65 -16.68
N PRO A 114 -6.14 8.54 -17.42
CA PRO A 114 -5.21 7.42 -17.30
C PRO A 114 -4.37 7.51 -16.02
N PRO A 115 -3.68 6.42 -15.62
CA PRO A 115 -2.76 6.47 -14.49
C PRO A 115 -1.57 7.38 -14.79
N GLU A 116 -1.25 8.28 -13.85
CA GLU A 116 -0.17 9.25 -13.97
C GLU A 116 1.16 8.73 -13.41
N HIS A 117 1.10 7.76 -12.50
CA HIS A 117 2.30 7.14 -11.93
C HIS A 117 2.15 5.62 -11.84
N LYS A 118 3.28 4.91 -12.01
CA LYS A 118 3.34 3.45 -12.04
C LYS A 118 4.59 2.99 -11.31
N VAL A 119 4.45 1.92 -10.54
CA VAL A 119 5.56 1.28 -9.84
C VAL A 119 5.64 -0.17 -10.31
N HIS A 120 6.80 -0.53 -10.86
CA HIS A 120 7.13 -1.92 -11.11
C HIS A 120 7.40 -2.63 -9.78
N PRO A 121 6.66 -3.71 -9.48
CA PRO A 121 6.86 -4.44 -8.25
C PRO A 121 8.16 -5.26 -8.29
N ALA A 122 8.83 -5.33 -7.16
CA ALA A 122 9.96 -6.23 -6.94
C ALA A 122 9.85 -6.82 -5.53
N VAL A 123 10.25 -8.08 -5.36
CA VAL A 123 10.21 -8.76 -4.05
C VAL A 123 11.04 -7.97 -3.04
N GLY A 124 10.49 -7.76 -1.84
CA GLY A 124 11.11 -6.99 -0.76
C GLY A 124 10.83 -5.47 -0.82
N THR A 125 10.27 -4.96 -1.91
CA THR A 125 9.93 -3.53 -2.02
C THR A 125 8.71 -3.19 -1.16
N LEU A 126 8.82 -2.10 -0.40
CA LEU A 126 7.71 -1.44 0.29
C LEU A 126 7.42 -0.11 -0.40
N VAL A 127 6.20 0.05 -0.91
CA VAL A 127 5.71 1.32 -1.45
C VAL A 127 4.85 2.01 -0.39
N LEU A 128 5.14 3.26 -0.09
CA LEU A 128 4.38 4.12 0.83
C LEU A 128 3.81 5.31 0.05
N PHE A 129 2.52 5.62 0.26
CA PHE A 129 1.83 6.67 -0.47
C PHE A 129 0.68 7.27 0.34
N PRO A 130 0.22 8.51 0.03
CA PRO A 130 -0.93 9.10 0.69
C PRO A 130 -2.19 8.25 0.48
N SER A 131 -2.92 7.94 1.55
CA SER A 131 -4.08 7.02 1.49
C SER A 131 -5.24 7.51 0.59
N TYR A 132 -5.28 8.81 0.30
CA TYR A 132 -6.26 9.42 -0.59
C TYR A 132 -5.87 9.33 -2.08
N PHE A 133 -4.72 8.75 -2.44
CA PHE A 133 -4.38 8.50 -3.83
C PHE A 133 -5.18 7.32 -4.38
N TRP A 134 -5.83 7.53 -5.51
CA TRP A 134 -6.37 6.43 -6.31
C TRP A 134 -5.24 5.49 -6.67
N ARG A 135 -5.43 4.19 -6.42
CA ARG A 135 -4.43 3.17 -6.71
C ARG A 135 -5.04 1.87 -7.22
N GLY A 136 -4.35 1.24 -8.16
CA GLY A 136 -4.77 0.01 -8.85
C GLY A 136 -3.71 -1.07 -8.88
N THR A 137 -4.07 -2.23 -9.40
CA THR A 137 -3.07 -3.22 -9.83
C THR A 137 -3.43 -3.61 -11.25
N VAL A 138 -2.47 -3.59 -12.18
CA VAL A 138 -2.68 -4.11 -13.53
C VAL A 138 -2.87 -5.63 -13.43
N PRO A 139 -3.87 -6.23 -14.11
CA PRO A 139 -3.99 -7.69 -14.20
C PRO A 139 -2.67 -8.33 -14.66
N PHE A 140 -2.39 -9.53 -14.18
CA PHE A 140 -1.16 -10.25 -14.53
C PHE A 140 -1.47 -11.66 -15.03
N SER A 141 -0.55 -12.21 -15.80
CA SER A 141 -0.61 -13.56 -16.38
C SER A 141 0.17 -14.58 -15.54
N GLY A 142 0.21 -15.84 -15.98
CA GLY A 142 1.00 -16.90 -15.34
C GLY A 142 0.23 -17.74 -14.32
N LYS A 143 0.92 -18.73 -13.73
CA LYS A 143 0.32 -19.73 -12.80
C LYS A 143 0.65 -19.46 -11.33
N GLN A 144 1.74 -18.74 -11.06
CA GLN A 144 2.15 -18.38 -9.70
C GLN A 144 1.22 -17.30 -9.13
N SER A 145 1.13 -17.26 -7.81
CA SER A 145 0.38 -16.21 -7.11
C SER A 145 1.23 -14.96 -6.90
N ARG A 146 0.56 -13.81 -6.77
CA ARG A 146 1.15 -12.56 -6.29
C ARG A 146 0.77 -12.35 -4.84
N LEU A 147 1.74 -12.36 -3.93
CA LEU A 147 1.53 -12.19 -2.50
C LEU A 147 2.05 -10.82 -2.03
N THR A 148 1.17 -10.03 -1.44
CA THR A 148 1.51 -8.74 -0.84
C THR A 148 1.01 -8.65 0.59
N VAL A 149 1.73 -7.91 1.43
CA VAL A 149 1.22 -7.40 2.70
C VAL A 149 0.99 -5.90 2.54
N ALA A 150 -0.17 -5.42 2.94
CA ALA A 150 -0.53 -4.01 2.91
C ALA A 150 -0.95 -3.56 4.31
N PHE A 151 -0.78 -2.28 4.57
CA PHE A 151 -1.23 -1.64 5.80
C PHE A 151 -1.57 -0.18 5.56
N ASP A 152 -2.37 0.34 6.46
CA ASP A 152 -2.59 1.77 6.64
C ASP A 152 -1.99 2.22 7.97
N VAL A 153 -1.43 3.42 7.98
CA VAL A 153 -1.02 4.09 9.22
C VAL A 153 -1.76 5.42 9.36
N VAL A 154 -1.91 5.85 10.62
CA VAL A 154 -2.40 7.17 11.01
C VAL A 154 -1.42 7.81 11.98
N PRO A 155 -1.43 9.14 12.14
CA PRO A 155 -0.59 9.81 13.12
C PRO A 155 -0.88 9.29 14.53
N ASN A 156 0.17 9.12 15.32
CA ASN A 156 0.00 8.83 16.74
C ASN A 156 -0.21 10.16 17.49
N LEU A 157 -1.47 10.60 17.59
CA LEU A 157 -1.81 11.79 18.36
C LEU A 157 -1.59 11.49 19.84
N ARG A 158 -0.49 11.99 20.41
CA ARG A 158 -0.45 12.22 21.85
C ARG A 158 -1.57 13.21 22.15
N HIS A 159 -2.49 12.85 23.04
CA HIS A 159 -3.39 13.85 23.60
C HIS A 159 -2.48 14.89 24.26
N ALA A 160 -2.41 16.08 23.68
CA ALA A 160 -1.89 17.23 24.40
C ALA A 160 -2.84 17.38 25.60
N GLY A 161 -2.35 16.99 26.78
CA GLY A 161 -3.05 17.21 28.02
C GLY A 161 -3.46 18.68 28.07
N MET A 162 -4.74 18.89 28.29
CA MET A 162 -5.30 20.16 28.72
C MET A 162 -4.51 20.56 29.98
N MET A 163 -3.62 21.54 29.86
CA MET A 163 -3.11 22.33 30.97
C MET A 163 -3.74 23.72 30.88
#